data_AF-A0A2D5QRP1-F1
#
_entry.id   AF-A0A2D5QRP1-F1
#
_cell.length_a   1.000
_cell.length_b   1.000
_cell.length_c   1.000
_cell.angle_alpha   90.00
_cell.angle_beta   90.00
_cell.angle_gamma   90.00
#
_symmetry.space_group_name_H-M   'P 1'
#
loop_
_entity.id
_entity.type
_entity.pdbx_description
1 polymer ?
#
loop_
_entity_poly.entity_id
_entity_poly.type
_entity_poly.pdbx_seq_one_letter_code
_entity_poly.pdbx_strand_id
1 'polypeptide(L)'
;MSRQWTGRVFGLVFLIGLSLATLLPTITGFMYPGEEVLPSGYTKFFKNRLILGLDLQGGIHLEYKVDTREALINKSRNFALRLRNELQASDELPELKGAKLVVKSRKEGDIDEVTQLTAKFDKAEHYAVFSDKVTSFLGKFYPEYEWLAEDKQALSITMGMRRSAIDKFQVESLDQAIETIERRINAFGVAESSVSRRDNDKIVVELPGLNEKEFGKAKEKLAQTGLLHFKIVEHDQSKSSAFFTKVRARLPRKEAWPTELKGLEQHKIFASGNTIRSTSRDILEYMVGNTLDNDQEHLIGYEKTYADPQDSDLSEIRRLSKLQEKQIDREQEFNSTSPV
;
A
#
# COMPACT_ATOMS: atom_id res chain seq x y z
N MET A 1 -1.61 36.90 64.72
CA MET A 1 -1.55 35.76 63.78
C MET A 1 -0.27 34.99 64.03
N SER A 2 -0.34 33.66 64.21
CA SER A 2 0.85 32.84 64.50
C SER A 2 1.82 32.83 63.31
N ARG A 3 3.14 32.81 63.54
CA ARG A 3 4.19 32.74 62.49
C ARG A 3 3.99 31.59 61.49
N GLN A 4 3.24 30.55 61.89
CA GLN A 4 2.87 29.43 61.01
C GLN A 4 1.82 29.80 59.96
N TRP A 5 0.91 30.74 60.26
CA TRP A 5 -0.12 31.20 59.33
C TRP A 5 0.47 32.07 58.21
N THR A 6 1.39 32.98 58.55
CA THR A 6 2.07 33.83 57.58
C THR A 6 2.93 33.02 56.59
N GLY A 7 3.60 31.96 57.05
CA GLY A 7 4.37 31.07 56.18
C GLY A 7 3.50 30.27 55.21
N ARG A 8 2.32 29.81 55.66
CA ARG A 8 1.35 29.11 54.80
C ARG A 8 0.75 30.04 53.76
N VAL A 9 0.38 31.26 54.15
CA VAL A 9 -0.14 32.28 53.21
C VAL A 9 0.93 32.64 52.17
N PHE A 10 2.17 32.84 52.58
CA PHE A 10 3.27 33.12 51.66
C PHE A 10 3.50 31.96 50.67
N GLY A 11 3.51 30.72 51.15
CA GLY A 11 3.63 29.53 50.29
C GLY A 11 2.48 29.40 49.28
N LEU A 12 1.25 29.72 49.70
CA LEU A 12 0.08 29.64 48.84
C LEU A 12 0.11 30.73 47.75
N VAL A 13 0.47 31.97 48.12
CA VAL A 13 0.66 33.07 47.16
C VAL A 13 1.78 32.75 46.18
N PHE A 14 2.88 32.15 46.65
CA PHE A 14 3.98 31.72 45.80
C PHE A 14 3.55 30.63 44.79
N LEU A 15 2.79 29.63 45.24
CA LEU A 15 2.26 28.58 44.35
C LEU A 15 1.28 29.14 43.31
N ILE A 16 0.41 30.08 43.70
CA ILE A 16 -0.49 30.76 42.76
C ILE A 16 0.32 31.55 41.74
N GLY A 17 1.31 32.33 42.19
CA GLY A 17 2.19 33.09 41.30
C GLY A 17 2.96 32.20 40.34
N LEU A 18 3.47 31.05 40.81
CA LEU A 18 4.16 30.07 39.98
C LEU A 18 3.21 29.43 38.96
N SER A 19 1.97 29.11 39.36
CA SER A 19 0.95 28.55 38.47
C SER A 19 0.55 29.54 37.36
N LEU A 20 0.30 30.81 37.71
CA LEU A 20 0.06 31.87 36.74
C LEU A 20 1.25 32.06 35.80
N ALA A 21 2.47 31.99 36.32
CA ALA A 21 3.68 32.06 35.50
C ALA A 21 3.77 30.89 34.50
N THR A 22 3.42 29.66 34.90
CA THR A 22 3.41 28.53 33.97
C THR A 22 2.35 28.63 32.88
N LEU A 23 1.24 29.35 33.10
CA LEU A 23 0.12 29.46 32.15
C LEU A 23 0.25 30.63 31.17
N LEU A 24 0.97 31.68 31.55
CA LEU A 24 1.23 32.86 30.72
C LEU A 24 1.67 32.55 29.28
N PRO A 25 2.64 31.64 29.02
CA PRO A 25 3.03 31.22 27.66
C PRO A 25 1.89 30.64 26.83
N THR A 26 0.94 29.94 27.47
CA THR A 26 -0.23 29.36 26.80
C THR A 26 -1.21 30.46 26.39
N ILE A 27 -1.50 31.40 27.29
CA ILE A 27 -2.43 32.52 27.03
C ILE A 27 -1.88 33.44 25.94
N THR A 28 -0.59 33.82 26.01
CA THR A 28 0.03 34.66 24.99
C THR A 28 0.16 33.95 23.65
N GLY A 29 0.42 32.64 23.66
CA GLY A 29 0.47 31.83 22.44
C GLY A 29 -0.90 31.67 21.76
N PHE A 30 -2.00 31.73 22.52
CA PHE A 30 -3.37 31.73 22.00
C PHE A 30 -3.80 33.11 21.49
N MET A 31 -3.52 34.17 22.25
CA MET A 31 -3.96 35.54 21.91
C MET A 31 -3.13 36.18 20.79
N TYR A 32 -1.84 35.81 20.68
CA TYR A 32 -0.90 36.34 19.69
C TYR A 32 -0.12 35.19 19.02
N PRO A 33 -0.77 34.40 18.13
CA PRO A 33 -0.12 33.29 17.45
C PRO A 33 0.99 33.78 16.52
N GLY A 34 2.21 33.26 16.69
CA GLY A 34 3.36 33.54 15.82
C GLY A 34 4.23 34.74 16.23
N GLU A 35 3.87 35.49 17.28
CA GLU A 35 4.68 36.60 17.79
C GLU A 35 5.37 36.23 19.12
N GLU A 36 6.66 36.54 19.24
CA GLU A 36 7.41 36.42 20.51
C GLU A 36 7.12 37.64 21.40
N VAL A 37 5.92 37.66 21.98
CA VAL A 37 5.48 38.72 22.92
C VAL A 37 6.09 38.60 24.32
N LEU A 38 6.75 37.49 24.65
CA LEU A 38 7.33 37.25 25.98
C LEU A 38 8.85 37.51 26.02
N PRO A 39 9.39 38.15 27.08
CA PRO A 39 10.82 38.37 27.22
C PRO A 39 11.62 37.07 27.17
N SER A 40 12.78 37.08 26.52
CA SER A 40 13.66 35.90 26.34
C SER A 40 14.11 35.25 27.66
N GLY A 41 14.25 36.05 28.73
CA GLY A 41 14.56 35.54 30.07
C GLY A 41 13.43 34.70 30.69
N TYR A 42 12.18 34.98 30.31
CA TYR A 42 10.99 34.28 30.81
C TYR A 42 10.75 32.96 30.08
N THR A 43 10.83 32.99 28.75
CA THR A 43 10.68 31.80 27.91
C THR A 43 11.81 30.78 28.14
N LYS A 44 12.95 31.19 28.70
CA LYS A 44 14.01 30.26 29.12
C LYS A 44 13.57 29.29 30.23
N PHE A 45 12.71 29.74 31.16
CA PHE A 45 12.23 28.93 32.28
C PHE A 45 10.82 28.35 32.05
N PHE A 46 9.95 29.07 31.32
CA PHE A 46 8.57 28.68 31.05
C PHE A 46 8.34 28.48 29.54
N LYS A 47 8.89 27.39 29.01
CA LYS A 47 8.82 27.02 27.57
C LYS A 47 7.55 26.27 27.19
N ASN A 48 7.06 25.44 28.10
CA ASN A 48 6.01 24.49 27.80
C ASN A 48 4.66 25.21 27.72
N ARG A 49 3.94 25.00 26.61
CA ARG A 49 2.57 25.45 26.40
C ARG A 49 1.65 24.25 26.49
N LEU A 50 0.42 24.45 26.96
CA LEU A 50 -0.59 23.38 26.86
C LEU A 50 -0.91 23.15 25.37
N ILE A 51 -0.81 21.89 24.95
CA ILE A 51 -1.21 21.45 23.61
C ILE A 51 -2.73 21.33 23.62
N LEU A 52 -3.39 22.08 22.76
CA LEU A 52 -4.84 22.07 22.65
C LEU A 52 -5.24 20.90 21.73
N GLY A 53 -6.27 20.16 22.13
CA GLY A 53 -6.84 19.13 21.28
C GLY A 53 -7.54 19.73 20.05
N LEU A 54 -7.87 18.86 19.10
CA LEU A 54 -8.55 19.20 17.85
C LEU A 54 -9.78 20.12 18.03
N ASP A 55 -10.59 19.87 19.07
CA ASP A 55 -11.82 20.62 19.35
C ASP A 55 -11.57 22.08 19.75
N LEU A 56 -10.42 22.37 20.37
CA LEU A 56 -10.07 23.70 20.88
C LEU A 56 -9.17 24.50 19.93
N GLN A 57 -8.36 23.81 19.12
CA GLN A 57 -7.40 24.42 18.20
C GLN A 57 -7.91 24.48 16.75
N GLY A 58 -8.97 23.74 16.43
CA GLY A 58 -9.35 23.43 15.05
C GLY A 58 -8.36 22.47 14.39
N GLY A 59 -8.81 21.78 13.35
CA GLY A 59 -8.01 20.79 12.63
C GLY A 59 -8.88 19.73 11.98
N ILE A 60 -8.33 18.54 11.75
CA ILE A 60 -9.01 17.51 10.95
C ILE A 60 -8.90 16.13 11.60
N HIS A 61 -10.04 15.44 11.64
CA HIS A 61 -10.19 14.03 12.02
C HIS A 61 -10.47 13.19 10.78
N LEU A 62 -9.60 12.26 10.45
CA LEU A 62 -9.75 11.36 9.30
C LEU A 62 -9.86 9.92 9.76
N GLU A 63 -10.79 9.19 9.16
CA GLU A 63 -10.92 7.75 9.35
C GLU A 63 -10.62 7.06 8.01
N TYR A 64 -9.58 6.24 8.00
CA TYR A 64 -9.18 5.42 6.87
C TYR A 64 -9.50 3.96 7.15
N LYS A 65 -9.88 3.21 6.12
CA LYS A 65 -10.05 1.76 6.17
C LYS A 65 -8.99 1.12 5.29
N VAL A 66 -8.28 0.12 5.83
CA VAL A 66 -7.27 -0.64 5.08
C VAL A 66 -7.96 -1.73 4.27
N ASP A 67 -7.82 -1.69 2.94
CA ASP A 67 -8.34 -2.75 2.07
C ASP A 67 -7.39 -3.96 2.07
N THR A 68 -7.55 -4.83 3.07
CA THR A 68 -6.80 -6.08 3.17
C THR A 68 -7.34 -7.15 2.23
N ARG A 69 -8.58 -7.01 1.77
CA ARG A 69 -9.27 -8.03 0.96
C ARG A 69 -8.61 -8.14 -0.40
N GLU A 70 -8.40 -7.03 -1.08
CA GLU A 70 -7.74 -7.02 -2.38
C GLU A 70 -6.28 -7.50 -2.27
N ALA A 71 -5.58 -7.08 -1.22
CA ALA A 71 -4.20 -7.49 -0.96
C ALA A 71 -4.08 -9.01 -0.76
N LEU A 72 -5.01 -9.63 -0.03
CA LEU A 72 -5.09 -11.09 0.16
C LEU A 72 -5.41 -11.84 -1.15
N ILE A 73 -6.31 -11.30 -1.98
CA ILE A 73 -6.61 -11.86 -3.32
C ILE A 73 -5.35 -11.83 -4.20
N ASN A 74 -4.64 -10.70 -4.22
CA ASN A 74 -3.41 -10.56 -4.99
C ASN A 74 -2.30 -11.47 -4.45
N LYS A 75 -2.17 -11.61 -3.13
CA LYS A 75 -1.22 -12.53 -2.49
C LYS A 75 -1.52 -13.99 -2.87
N SER A 76 -2.79 -14.39 -2.84
CA SER A 76 -3.24 -15.73 -3.25
C SER A 76 -3.03 -15.98 -4.74
N ARG A 77 -3.27 -14.98 -5.59
CA ARG A 77 -2.97 -15.05 -7.04
C ARG A 77 -1.46 -15.22 -7.30
N ASN A 78 -0.62 -14.48 -6.58
CA ASN A 78 0.83 -14.61 -6.71
C ASN A 78 1.31 -15.97 -6.22
N PHE A 79 0.74 -16.48 -5.12
CA PHE A 79 1.00 -17.84 -4.67
C PHE A 79 0.57 -18.88 -5.72
N ALA A 80 -0.60 -18.75 -6.33
CA ALA A 80 -1.05 -19.62 -7.42
C ALA A 80 -0.06 -19.68 -8.59
N LEU A 81 0.49 -18.53 -8.99
CA LEU A 81 1.51 -18.45 -10.05
C LEU A 81 2.83 -19.11 -9.62
N ARG A 82 3.30 -18.82 -8.40
CA ARG A 82 4.51 -19.44 -7.84
C ARG A 82 4.37 -20.94 -7.71
N LEU A 83 3.27 -21.42 -7.14
CA LEU A 83 2.97 -22.84 -7.02
C LEU A 83 2.96 -23.52 -8.39
N ARG A 84 2.31 -22.91 -9.38
CA ARG A 84 2.31 -23.45 -10.75
C ARG A 84 3.73 -23.54 -11.31
N ASN A 85 4.52 -22.49 -11.18
CA ASN A 85 5.89 -22.49 -11.69
C ASN A 85 6.76 -23.51 -10.95
N GLU A 86 6.62 -23.61 -9.64
CA GLU A 86 7.34 -24.57 -8.79
C GLU A 86 6.98 -26.00 -9.18
N LEU A 87 5.70 -26.34 -9.27
CA LEU A 87 5.27 -27.69 -9.65
C LEU A 87 5.68 -28.07 -11.09
N GLN A 88 5.85 -27.08 -11.98
CA GLN A 88 6.31 -27.31 -13.35
C GLN A 88 7.85 -27.40 -13.47
N ALA A 89 8.59 -26.71 -12.60
CA ALA A 89 10.04 -26.62 -12.65
C ALA A 89 10.77 -27.49 -11.61
N SER A 90 10.08 -27.93 -10.56
CA SER A 90 10.67 -28.54 -9.37
C SER A 90 11.37 -29.87 -9.66
N ASP A 91 12.56 -30.02 -9.08
CA ASP A 91 13.29 -31.29 -8.99
C ASP A 91 12.78 -32.18 -7.86
N GLU A 92 11.99 -31.66 -6.90
CA GLU A 92 11.40 -32.44 -5.81
C GLU A 92 10.18 -33.26 -6.27
N LEU A 93 9.48 -32.79 -7.32
CA LEU A 93 8.36 -33.48 -7.94
C LEU A 93 8.62 -33.64 -9.46
N PRO A 94 9.62 -34.43 -9.86
CA PRO A 94 9.98 -34.60 -11.27
C PRO A 94 8.82 -35.21 -12.09
N GLU A 95 7.94 -35.96 -11.43
CA GLU A 95 6.73 -36.56 -12.01
C GLU A 95 5.64 -35.52 -12.35
N LEU A 96 5.75 -34.28 -11.84
CA LEU A 96 4.84 -33.18 -12.17
C LEU A 96 5.42 -32.23 -13.24
N LYS A 97 6.65 -32.46 -13.70
CA LYS A 97 7.24 -31.66 -14.79
C LYS A 97 6.39 -31.79 -16.06
N GLY A 98 5.93 -30.65 -16.58
CA GLY A 98 5.02 -30.60 -17.73
C GLY A 98 3.54 -30.82 -17.41
N ALA A 99 3.16 -30.92 -16.13
CA ALA A 99 1.76 -30.91 -15.74
C ALA A 99 1.07 -29.60 -16.17
N LYS A 100 -0.02 -29.72 -16.91
CA LYS A 100 -0.95 -28.62 -17.12
C LYS A 100 -1.76 -28.45 -15.84
N LEU A 101 -1.46 -27.37 -15.14
CA LEU A 101 -2.12 -26.99 -13.90
C LEU A 101 -2.89 -25.68 -14.13
N VAL A 102 -4.18 -25.72 -13.87
CA VAL A 102 -5.01 -24.52 -13.81
C VAL A 102 -5.27 -24.22 -12.34
N VAL A 103 -4.64 -23.16 -11.83
CA VAL A 103 -4.95 -22.64 -10.49
C VAL A 103 -5.96 -21.51 -10.63
N LYS A 104 -7.15 -21.68 -10.06
CA LYS A 104 -8.18 -20.65 -10.03
C LYS A 104 -8.26 -20.07 -8.63
N SER A 105 -8.14 -18.74 -8.51
CA SER A 105 -8.52 -18.02 -7.30
C SER A 105 -10.00 -17.65 -7.37
N ARG A 106 -10.71 -17.81 -6.27
CA ARG A 106 -12.08 -17.31 -6.15
C ARG A 106 -12.05 -15.78 -6.01
N LYS A 107 -12.96 -15.07 -6.72
CA LYS A 107 -13.04 -13.60 -6.69
C LYS A 107 -14.10 -13.06 -5.74
N GLU A 108 -15.04 -13.90 -5.32
CA GLU A 108 -16.26 -13.51 -4.62
C GLU A 108 -16.55 -14.50 -3.49
N GLY A 109 -17.11 -14.04 -2.38
CA GLY A 109 -17.26 -14.83 -1.14
C GLY A 109 -16.63 -14.15 0.08
N ASP A 110 -16.60 -14.83 1.23
CA ASP A 110 -15.92 -14.32 2.42
C ASP A 110 -14.39 -14.31 2.26
N ILE A 111 -13.65 -13.67 3.17
CA ILE A 111 -12.19 -13.62 3.21
C ILE A 111 -11.57 -15.02 3.14
N ASP A 112 -12.18 -15.98 3.82
CA ASP A 112 -11.73 -17.38 3.79
C ASP A 112 -11.94 -18.02 2.42
N GLU A 113 -12.99 -17.63 1.68
CA GLU A 113 -13.27 -18.17 0.35
C GLU A 113 -12.38 -17.56 -0.74
N VAL A 114 -12.14 -16.24 -0.69
CA VAL A 114 -11.33 -15.55 -1.70
C VAL A 114 -9.83 -15.87 -1.61
N THR A 115 -9.40 -16.43 -0.47
CA THR A 115 -8.05 -16.95 -0.28
C THR A 115 -7.91 -18.42 -0.67
N GLN A 116 -9.00 -19.07 -1.10
CA GLN A 116 -8.96 -20.43 -1.63
C GLN A 116 -8.47 -20.45 -3.08
N LEU A 117 -7.69 -21.48 -3.36
CA LEU A 117 -7.10 -21.79 -4.65
C LEU A 117 -7.44 -23.23 -5.01
N THR A 118 -8.04 -23.39 -6.19
CA THR A 118 -8.32 -24.72 -6.73
C THR A 118 -7.29 -25.05 -7.80
N ALA A 119 -6.47 -26.07 -7.53
CA ALA A 119 -5.49 -26.65 -8.42
C ALA A 119 -6.12 -27.82 -9.17
N LYS A 120 -6.34 -27.69 -10.49
CA LYS A 120 -6.87 -28.77 -11.34
C LYS A 120 -5.79 -29.40 -12.22
N PHE A 121 -5.72 -30.73 -12.20
CA PHE A 121 -4.76 -31.53 -12.94
C PHE A 121 -5.41 -32.24 -14.15
N ASP A 122 -4.65 -32.36 -15.24
CA ASP A 122 -5.12 -33.03 -16.47
C ASP A 122 -4.93 -34.56 -16.43
N LYS A 123 -4.01 -35.08 -15.60
CA LYS A 123 -3.70 -36.51 -15.48
C LYS A 123 -3.92 -37.00 -14.06
N ALA A 124 -4.51 -38.19 -13.92
CA ALA A 124 -4.74 -38.84 -12.63
C ALA A 124 -3.42 -39.16 -11.89
N GLU A 125 -2.36 -39.51 -12.63
CA GLU A 125 -1.02 -39.77 -12.08
C GLU A 125 -0.47 -38.52 -11.36
N HIS A 126 -0.55 -37.36 -12.00
CA HIS A 126 -0.07 -36.10 -11.44
C HIS A 126 -0.88 -35.68 -10.21
N TYR A 127 -2.20 -35.93 -10.24
CA TYR A 127 -3.06 -35.70 -9.09
C TYR A 127 -2.64 -36.56 -7.89
N ALA A 128 -2.43 -37.87 -8.09
CA ALA A 128 -2.07 -38.80 -7.00
C ALA A 128 -0.74 -38.44 -6.33
N VAL A 129 0.27 -38.07 -7.14
CA VAL A 129 1.58 -37.66 -6.62
C VAL A 129 1.47 -36.39 -5.78
N PHE A 130 0.67 -35.42 -6.23
CA PHE A 130 0.49 -34.17 -5.50
C PHE A 130 -0.41 -34.35 -4.28
N SER A 131 -1.50 -35.15 -4.33
CA SER A 131 -2.39 -35.38 -3.19
C SER A 131 -1.65 -36.00 -2.00
N ASP A 132 -0.74 -36.93 -2.26
CA ASP A 132 0.00 -37.61 -1.18
C ASP A 132 1.05 -36.68 -0.53
N LYS A 133 1.58 -35.72 -1.30
CA LYS A 133 2.68 -34.85 -0.87
C LYS A 133 2.23 -33.43 -0.51
N VAL A 134 1.00 -33.02 -0.82
CA VAL A 134 0.51 -31.63 -0.67
C VAL A 134 0.69 -31.11 0.75
N THR A 135 0.36 -31.91 1.76
CA THR A 135 0.47 -31.51 3.17
C THR A 135 1.93 -31.24 3.57
N SER A 136 2.84 -32.12 3.17
CA SER A 136 4.28 -31.98 3.46
C SER A 136 4.90 -30.83 2.67
N PHE A 137 4.49 -30.66 1.41
CA PHE A 137 4.95 -29.58 0.53
C PHE A 137 4.51 -28.22 1.06
N LEU A 138 3.23 -28.05 1.40
CA LEU A 138 2.70 -26.82 1.98
C LEU A 138 3.36 -26.55 3.34
N GLY A 139 3.51 -27.56 4.20
CA GLY A 139 4.17 -27.39 5.50
C GLY A 139 5.62 -26.89 5.39
N LYS A 140 6.36 -27.33 4.37
CA LYS A 140 7.78 -26.98 4.16
C LYS A 140 7.96 -25.61 3.48
N PHE A 141 7.19 -25.33 2.42
CA PHE A 141 7.42 -24.16 1.57
C PHE A 141 6.43 -23.02 1.79
N TYR A 142 5.23 -23.34 2.26
CA TYR A 142 4.10 -22.41 2.33
C TYR A 142 3.31 -22.61 3.64
N PRO A 143 3.93 -22.39 4.81
CA PRO A 143 3.32 -22.61 6.12
C PRO A 143 2.14 -21.67 6.41
N GLU A 144 1.87 -20.69 5.55
CA GLU A 144 0.67 -19.87 5.60
C GLU A 144 -0.53 -20.49 4.88
N TYR A 145 -0.34 -21.57 4.10
CA TYR A 145 -1.38 -22.28 3.37
C TYR A 145 -1.63 -23.68 3.94
N GLU A 146 -2.86 -24.16 3.75
CA GLU A 146 -3.29 -25.50 4.13
C GLU A 146 -4.13 -26.16 3.05
N TRP A 147 -4.16 -27.49 3.11
CA TRP A 147 -5.02 -28.31 2.29
C TRP A 147 -6.43 -28.32 2.90
N LEU A 148 -7.46 -28.03 2.09
CA LEU A 148 -8.85 -27.94 2.54
C LEU A 148 -9.70 -29.10 2.04
N ALA A 149 -9.59 -29.42 0.76
CA ALA A 149 -10.42 -30.45 0.14
C ALA A 149 -9.75 -31.05 -1.09
N GLU A 150 -10.18 -32.25 -1.45
CA GLU A 150 -9.84 -32.89 -2.72
C GLU A 150 -11.10 -33.38 -3.43
N ASP A 151 -11.08 -33.34 -4.77
CA ASP A 151 -12.09 -33.92 -5.63
C ASP A 151 -11.39 -34.86 -6.63
N LYS A 152 -11.52 -36.17 -6.37
CA LYS A 152 -10.95 -37.24 -7.20
C LYS A 152 -11.58 -37.34 -8.58
N GLN A 153 -12.84 -36.93 -8.75
CA GLN A 153 -13.52 -36.99 -10.04
C GLN A 153 -13.13 -35.82 -10.92
N ALA A 154 -13.00 -34.63 -10.34
CA ALA A 154 -12.54 -33.44 -11.05
C ALA A 154 -11.01 -33.32 -11.14
N LEU A 155 -10.27 -34.24 -10.51
CA LEU A 155 -8.81 -34.21 -10.34
C LEU A 155 -8.34 -32.85 -9.81
N SER A 156 -9.00 -32.36 -8.76
CA SER A 156 -8.76 -31.03 -8.22
C SER A 156 -8.49 -31.02 -6.73
N ILE A 157 -7.59 -30.13 -6.30
CA ILE A 157 -7.21 -29.94 -4.91
C ILE A 157 -7.47 -28.49 -4.55
N THR A 158 -8.22 -28.28 -3.46
CA THR A 158 -8.48 -26.97 -2.91
C THR A 158 -7.53 -26.72 -1.74
N MET A 159 -6.78 -25.63 -1.84
CA MET A 159 -5.90 -25.13 -0.78
C MET A 159 -6.41 -23.75 -0.36
N GLY A 160 -6.22 -23.37 0.89
CA GLY A 160 -6.59 -22.06 1.40
C GLY A 160 -5.51 -21.47 2.29
N MET A 161 -5.55 -20.17 2.50
CA MET A 161 -4.70 -19.54 3.50
C MET A 161 -5.25 -19.87 4.89
N ARG A 162 -4.38 -20.23 5.82
CA ARG A 162 -4.76 -20.47 7.21
C ARG A 162 -5.37 -19.21 7.81
N ARG A 163 -6.41 -19.35 8.64
CA ARG A 163 -7.03 -18.19 9.30
C ARG A 163 -6.05 -17.35 10.12
N SER A 164 -5.13 -18.01 10.82
CA SER A 164 -4.06 -17.33 11.58
C SER A 164 -3.12 -16.50 10.69
N ALA A 165 -2.89 -16.92 9.45
CA ALA A 165 -2.06 -16.18 8.50
C ALA A 165 -2.82 -14.99 7.90
N ILE A 166 -4.13 -15.13 7.69
CA ILE A 166 -5.01 -14.03 7.28
C ILE A 166 -5.03 -12.95 8.36
N ASP A 167 -5.33 -13.32 9.61
CA ASP A 167 -5.42 -12.37 10.72
C ASP A 167 -4.08 -11.67 10.94
N LYS A 168 -2.97 -12.42 10.92
CA LYS A 168 -1.61 -11.85 10.99
C LYS A 168 -1.35 -10.86 9.86
N PHE A 169 -1.73 -11.21 8.63
CA PHE A 169 -1.55 -10.32 7.48
C PHE A 169 -2.36 -9.03 7.61
N GLN A 170 -3.58 -9.09 8.16
CA GLN A 170 -4.39 -7.90 8.41
C GLN A 170 -3.72 -6.97 9.42
N VAL A 171 -3.22 -7.52 10.54
CA VAL A 171 -2.50 -6.77 11.56
C VAL A 171 -1.23 -6.12 10.97
N GLU A 172 -0.41 -6.88 10.26
CA GLU A 172 0.82 -6.37 9.61
C GLU A 172 0.52 -5.29 8.57
N SER A 173 -0.54 -5.46 7.77
CA SER A 173 -0.95 -4.48 6.77
C SER A 173 -1.41 -3.17 7.42
N LEU A 174 -2.09 -3.27 8.56
CA LEU A 174 -2.56 -2.13 9.33
C LEU A 174 -1.40 -1.34 9.95
N ASP A 175 -0.43 -2.05 10.53
CA ASP A 175 0.77 -1.43 11.10
C ASP A 175 1.63 -0.75 10.01
N GLN A 176 1.80 -1.40 8.87
CA GLN A 176 2.51 -0.82 7.72
C GLN A 176 1.79 0.44 7.17
N ALA A 177 0.45 0.43 7.18
CA ALA A 177 -0.34 1.58 6.76
C ALA A 177 -0.19 2.74 7.75
N ILE A 178 -0.18 2.48 9.06
CA ILE A 178 0.08 3.47 10.11
C ILE A 178 1.45 4.10 9.90
N GLU A 179 2.52 3.30 9.81
CA GLU A 179 3.89 3.80 9.60
C GLU A 179 3.99 4.64 8.31
N THR A 180 3.31 4.21 7.25
CA THR A 180 3.29 4.94 5.98
C THR A 180 2.61 6.29 6.11
N ILE A 181 1.48 6.35 6.84
CA ILE A 181 0.73 7.58 7.09
C ILE A 181 1.57 8.52 7.96
N GLU A 182 2.16 8.03 9.05
CA GLU A 182 3.05 8.81 9.92
C GLU A 182 4.21 9.43 9.15
N ARG A 183 4.91 8.63 8.34
CA ARG A 183 6.02 9.13 7.51
C ARG A 183 5.57 10.22 6.53
N ARG A 184 4.36 10.08 5.95
CA ARG A 184 3.80 11.08 5.05
C ARG A 184 3.44 12.37 5.79
N ILE A 185 2.85 12.27 6.98
CA ILE A 185 2.49 13.42 7.81
C ILE A 185 3.74 14.16 8.30
N ASN A 186 4.76 13.42 8.75
CA ASN A 186 6.05 13.99 9.14
C ASN A 186 6.70 14.77 7.98
N ALA A 187 6.55 14.29 6.74
CA ALA A 187 7.03 15.00 5.55
C ALA A 187 6.27 16.32 5.27
N PHE A 188 5.08 16.53 5.83
CA PHE A 188 4.37 17.81 5.78
C PHE A 188 4.82 18.81 6.85
N GLY A 189 5.62 18.39 7.82
CA GLY A 189 6.05 19.26 8.92
C GLY A 189 4.94 19.55 9.93
N VAL A 190 3.91 18.68 10.03
CA VAL A 190 2.90 18.77 11.08
C VAL A 190 3.55 18.29 12.37
N ALA A 191 3.78 19.21 13.30
CA ALA A 191 4.58 18.95 14.50
C ALA A 191 3.93 17.96 15.49
N GLU A 192 2.60 17.88 15.51
CA GLU A 192 1.86 17.17 16.57
C GLU A 192 0.68 16.36 16.00
N SER A 193 0.95 15.41 15.11
CA SER A 193 -0.07 14.51 14.56
C SER A 193 -0.25 13.25 15.41
N SER A 194 -1.50 12.78 15.53
CA SER A 194 -1.81 11.48 16.13
C SER A 194 -2.28 10.52 15.04
N VAL A 195 -1.64 9.35 14.94
CA VAL A 195 -2.07 8.24 14.08
C VAL A 195 -2.30 7.05 14.98
N SER A 196 -3.52 6.51 14.99
CA SER A 196 -3.87 5.41 15.87
C SER A 196 -4.78 4.40 15.18
N ARG A 197 -4.67 3.15 15.63
CA ARG A 197 -5.56 2.09 15.18
C ARG A 197 -6.95 2.28 15.80
N ARG A 198 -8.00 2.16 14.98
CA ARG A 198 -9.39 2.03 15.42
C ARG A 198 -9.92 0.69 14.92
N ASP A 199 -10.52 -0.10 15.80
CA ASP A 199 -11.00 -1.44 15.47
C ASP A 199 -9.92 -2.34 14.81
N ASN A 200 -10.34 -3.28 13.96
CA ASN A 200 -9.44 -4.24 13.30
C ASN A 200 -8.94 -3.83 11.91
N ASP A 201 -9.57 -2.84 11.26
CA ASP A 201 -9.28 -2.46 9.88
C ASP A 201 -9.25 -0.94 9.65
N LYS A 202 -9.41 -0.12 10.70
CA LYS A 202 -9.48 1.34 10.58
C LYS A 202 -8.27 2.02 11.23
N ILE A 203 -7.95 3.18 10.67
CA ILE A 203 -6.90 4.07 11.16
C ILE A 203 -7.52 5.45 11.34
N VAL A 204 -7.28 6.02 12.50
CA VAL A 204 -7.65 7.38 12.83
C VAL A 204 -6.42 8.25 12.72
N VAL A 205 -6.58 9.38 12.03
CA VAL A 205 -5.54 10.39 11.88
C VAL A 205 -6.10 11.72 12.37
N GLU A 206 -5.44 12.32 13.34
CA GLU A 206 -5.78 13.64 13.87
C GLU A 206 -4.64 14.60 13.58
N LEU A 207 -4.99 15.72 12.92
CA LEU A 207 -4.05 16.75 12.52
C LEU A 207 -4.52 18.12 13.07
N PRO A 208 -4.04 18.53 14.26
CA PRO A 208 -4.40 19.82 14.83
C PRO A 208 -3.69 20.97 14.10
N GLY A 209 -4.36 22.12 13.98
CA GLY A 209 -3.75 23.37 13.50
C GLY A 209 -3.48 23.48 12.00
N LEU A 210 -3.94 22.54 11.16
CA LEU A 210 -3.85 22.65 9.70
C LEU A 210 -4.96 23.55 9.13
N ASN A 211 -4.58 24.49 8.27
CA ASN A 211 -5.53 25.30 7.50
C ASN A 211 -6.14 24.50 6.32
N GLU A 212 -7.38 24.82 5.93
CA GLU A 212 -8.14 24.08 4.89
C GLU A 212 -7.42 24.01 3.52
N LYS A 213 -6.61 25.03 3.18
CA LYS A 213 -5.79 25.04 1.94
C LYS A 213 -4.58 24.10 2.01
N GLU A 214 -3.95 23.94 3.17
CA GLU A 214 -2.82 23.04 3.38
C GLU A 214 -3.30 21.59 3.44
N PHE A 215 -4.52 21.40 3.96
CA PHE A 215 -5.21 20.13 3.97
C PHE A 215 -5.51 19.57 2.57
N GLY A 216 -6.03 20.35 1.62
CA GLY A 216 -6.31 19.82 0.27
C GLY A 216 -5.09 19.15 -0.35
N LYS A 217 -3.92 19.78 -0.19
CA LYS A 217 -2.62 19.25 -0.63
C LYS A 217 -2.15 18.05 0.19
N ALA A 218 -2.39 18.05 1.51
CA ALA A 218 -2.05 16.93 2.38
C ALA A 218 -2.93 15.71 2.11
N LYS A 219 -4.25 15.87 2.02
CA LYS A 219 -5.23 14.83 1.69
C LYS A 219 -4.93 14.18 0.35
N GLU A 220 -4.67 14.98 -0.68
CA GLU A 220 -4.35 14.46 -2.01
C GLU A 220 -3.10 13.58 -1.97
N LYS A 221 -2.02 14.05 -1.35
CA LYS A 221 -0.77 13.30 -1.21
C LYS A 221 -0.87 12.12 -0.24
N LEU A 222 -1.70 12.20 0.81
CA LEU A 222 -1.98 11.08 1.72
C LEU A 222 -2.81 9.99 1.05
N ALA A 223 -3.77 10.36 0.20
CA ALA A 223 -4.59 9.43 -0.59
C ALA A 223 -3.85 8.85 -1.81
N GLN A 224 -2.81 9.54 -2.29
CA GLN A 224 -2.01 9.05 -3.41
C GLN A 224 -1.19 7.82 -3.02
N THR A 225 -1.52 6.67 -3.59
CA THR A 225 -0.63 5.50 -3.60
C THR A 225 0.60 5.87 -4.42
N GLY A 226 1.75 6.06 -3.77
CA GLY A 226 3.01 6.31 -4.46
C GLY A 226 3.46 5.01 -5.11
N LEU A 227 3.46 4.96 -6.45
CA LEU A 227 4.01 3.84 -7.20
C LEU A 227 5.34 4.30 -7.80
N LEU A 228 6.42 3.62 -7.46
CA LEU A 228 7.70 3.90 -8.08
C LEU A 228 7.74 3.30 -9.48
N HIS A 229 7.97 4.15 -10.48
CA HIS A 229 8.26 3.71 -11.84
C HIS A 229 9.64 4.23 -12.26
N PHE A 230 10.37 3.39 -12.97
CA PHE A 230 11.56 3.78 -13.71
C PHE A 230 11.12 4.17 -15.12
N LYS A 231 11.81 5.14 -15.73
CA LYS A 231 11.54 5.61 -17.09
C LYS A 231 12.85 5.82 -17.82
N ILE A 232 12.87 5.44 -19.09
CA ILE A 232 14.01 5.73 -19.97
C ILE A 232 13.87 7.17 -20.48
N VAL A 233 14.95 7.94 -20.37
CA VAL A 233 15.00 9.34 -20.80
C VAL A 233 15.97 9.46 -21.97
N GLU A 234 15.46 10.06 -23.06
CA GLU A 234 16.25 10.52 -24.20
C GLU A 234 16.28 12.05 -24.17
N HIS A 235 17.49 12.63 -24.26
CA HIS A 235 17.68 14.07 -24.25
C HIS A 235 17.63 14.68 -25.66
N ASP A 236 17.96 13.90 -26.70
CA ASP A 236 17.90 14.36 -28.09
C ASP A 236 16.52 14.10 -28.72
N GLN A 237 15.73 15.16 -28.89
CA GLN A 237 14.41 15.09 -29.54
C GLN A 237 14.47 14.54 -30.97
N SER A 238 15.57 14.78 -31.70
CA SER A 238 15.69 14.33 -33.09
C SER A 238 15.90 12.81 -33.19
N LYS A 239 16.55 12.21 -32.18
CA LYS A 239 16.82 10.76 -32.10
C LYS A 239 15.73 9.99 -31.35
N SER A 240 14.91 10.67 -30.55
CA SER A 240 13.93 10.06 -29.64
C SER A 240 13.01 9.02 -30.29
N SER A 241 12.38 9.33 -31.42
CA SER A 241 11.46 8.38 -32.08
C SER A 241 12.17 7.10 -32.52
N ALA A 242 13.37 7.23 -33.11
CA ALA A 242 14.17 6.11 -33.57
C ALA A 242 14.70 5.26 -32.39
N PHE A 243 15.13 5.91 -31.30
CA PHE A 243 15.57 5.25 -30.09
C PHE A 243 14.44 4.42 -29.45
N PHE A 244 13.29 5.05 -29.15
CA PHE A 244 12.18 4.33 -28.52
C PHE A 244 11.62 3.21 -29.41
N THR A 245 11.70 3.34 -30.74
CA THR A 245 11.36 2.25 -31.68
C THR A 245 12.28 1.04 -31.50
N LYS A 246 13.60 1.26 -31.36
CA LYS A 246 14.57 0.18 -31.13
C LYS A 246 14.38 -0.49 -29.77
N VAL A 247 14.18 0.29 -28.71
CA VAL A 247 13.97 -0.24 -27.35
C VAL A 247 12.67 -1.05 -27.27
N ARG A 248 11.59 -0.61 -27.93
CA ARG A 248 10.33 -1.36 -28.03
C ARG A 248 10.48 -2.70 -28.74
N ALA A 249 11.39 -2.82 -29.70
CA ALA A 249 11.62 -4.08 -30.38
C ALA A 249 12.14 -5.18 -29.42
N ARG A 250 12.76 -4.78 -28.29
CA ARG A 250 13.28 -5.68 -27.25
C ARG A 250 12.30 -5.90 -26.09
N LEU A 251 11.03 -5.50 -26.25
CA LEU A 251 10.03 -5.69 -25.20
C LEU A 251 9.86 -7.21 -24.92
N PRO A 252 10.04 -7.66 -23.66
CA PRO A 252 9.87 -9.07 -23.31
C PRO A 252 8.46 -9.55 -23.69
N ARG A 253 8.38 -10.62 -24.49
CA ARG A 253 7.10 -11.26 -24.82
C ARG A 253 6.76 -12.30 -23.75
N LYS A 254 5.47 -12.47 -23.45
CA LYS A 254 5.01 -13.43 -22.43
C LYS A 254 5.45 -14.86 -22.74
N GLU A 255 5.54 -15.19 -24.02
CA GLU A 255 5.88 -16.53 -24.52
C GLU A 255 7.40 -16.77 -24.61
N ALA A 256 8.21 -15.70 -24.59
CA ALA A 256 9.66 -15.75 -24.77
C ALA A 256 10.35 -14.78 -23.82
N TRP A 257 10.17 -15.01 -22.52
CA TRP A 257 10.78 -14.17 -21.49
C TRP A 257 12.29 -14.42 -21.41
N PRO A 258 13.15 -13.38 -21.41
CA PRO A 258 14.59 -13.55 -21.34
C PRO A 258 15.03 -14.25 -20.05
N THR A 259 16.03 -15.15 -20.17
CA THR A 259 16.59 -15.88 -19.01
C THR A 259 17.19 -14.93 -17.97
N GLU A 260 17.74 -13.79 -18.40
CA GLU A 260 18.33 -12.75 -17.57
C GLU A 260 17.30 -12.01 -16.70
N LEU A 261 16.02 -12.03 -17.09
CA LEU A 261 14.91 -11.37 -16.38
C LEU A 261 13.99 -12.36 -15.65
N LYS A 262 14.45 -13.61 -15.43
CA LYS A 262 13.67 -14.65 -14.76
C LYS A 262 13.32 -14.24 -13.32
N GLY A 263 12.04 -14.34 -12.94
CA GLY A 263 11.54 -13.89 -11.64
C GLY A 263 11.04 -12.44 -11.61
N LEU A 264 11.23 -11.66 -12.68
CA LEU A 264 10.73 -10.30 -12.81
C LEU A 264 9.43 -10.22 -13.64
N GLU A 265 8.78 -11.34 -13.96
CA GLU A 265 7.58 -11.41 -14.81
C GLU A 265 6.37 -10.69 -14.18
N GLN A 266 6.40 -10.49 -12.86
CA GLN A 266 5.39 -9.77 -12.09
C GLN A 266 5.46 -8.25 -12.25
N HIS A 267 6.58 -7.71 -12.73
CA HIS A 267 6.74 -6.27 -12.94
C HIS A 267 6.05 -5.82 -14.24
N LYS A 268 5.43 -4.64 -14.18
CA LYS A 268 4.67 -4.10 -15.31
C LYS A 268 5.58 -3.27 -16.19
N ILE A 269 5.38 -3.38 -17.50
CA ILE A 269 6.07 -2.59 -18.52
C ILE A 269 5.00 -1.84 -19.29
N PHE A 270 5.16 -0.53 -19.42
CA PHE A 270 4.29 0.32 -20.21
C PHE A 270 5.12 0.99 -21.29
N ALA A 271 4.69 0.82 -22.54
CA ALA A 271 5.35 1.43 -23.69
C ALA A 271 4.30 2.11 -24.57
N SER A 272 4.23 3.46 -24.53
CA SER A 272 3.34 4.29 -25.38
C SER A 272 4.11 5.46 -26.01
N GLY A 273 4.01 5.64 -27.33
CA GLY A 273 4.77 6.64 -28.11
C GLY A 273 6.28 6.70 -27.82
N ASN A 274 6.76 7.80 -27.26
CA ASN A 274 8.16 8.01 -26.87
C ASN A 274 8.35 7.85 -25.35
N THR A 275 7.54 7.02 -24.70
CA THR A 275 7.64 6.74 -23.26
C THR A 275 7.65 5.24 -23.03
N ILE A 276 8.68 4.78 -22.32
CA ILE A 276 8.80 3.41 -21.80
C ILE A 276 9.07 3.53 -20.31
N ARG A 277 8.20 2.92 -19.50
CA ARG A 277 8.30 2.90 -18.04
C ARG A 277 8.08 1.49 -17.48
N SER A 278 8.69 1.17 -16.36
CA SER A 278 8.52 -0.11 -15.69
C SER A 278 8.57 0.02 -14.17
N THR A 279 7.94 -0.93 -13.45
CA THR A 279 8.08 -1.06 -12.00
C THR A 279 9.39 -1.74 -11.58
N SER A 280 10.23 -2.17 -12.53
CA SER A 280 11.60 -2.66 -12.26
C SER A 280 12.60 -1.89 -13.13
N ARG A 281 13.74 -1.53 -12.52
CA ARG A 281 14.86 -0.90 -13.20
C ARG A 281 15.57 -1.89 -14.13
N ASP A 282 15.78 -3.11 -13.66
CA ASP A 282 16.54 -4.16 -14.36
C ASP A 282 15.90 -4.52 -15.70
N ILE A 283 14.57 -4.48 -15.78
CA ILE A 283 13.84 -4.68 -17.03
C ILE A 283 14.15 -3.58 -18.04
N LEU A 284 14.23 -2.32 -17.60
CA LEU A 284 14.58 -1.20 -18.48
C LEU A 284 16.03 -1.30 -18.92
N GLU A 285 16.95 -1.68 -18.02
CA GLU A 285 18.36 -1.90 -18.33
C GLU A 285 18.54 -2.98 -19.40
N TYR A 286 17.82 -4.10 -19.28
CA TYR A 286 17.80 -5.13 -20.32
C TYR A 286 17.28 -4.60 -21.67
N MET A 287 16.16 -3.87 -21.67
CA MET A 287 15.59 -3.34 -22.91
C MET A 287 16.49 -2.29 -23.58
N VAL A 288 17.21 -1.48 -22.78
CA VAL A 288 18.23 -0.57 -23.30
C VAL A 288 19.42 -1.36 -23.83
N GLY A 289 19.75 -2.51 -23.25
CA GLY A 289 20.86 -3.38 -23.64
C GLY A 289 22.23 -2.70 -23.53
N ASN A 290 23.32 -3.40 -23.88
CA ASN A 290 24.67 -2.82 -24.01
C ASN A 290 24.82 -1.79 -25.16
N THR A 291 23.72 -1.20 -25.64
CA THR A 291 23.76 -0.09 -26.61
C THR A 291 24.38 1.19 -26.01
N LEU A 292 24.79 1.15 -24.74
CA LEU A 292 25.58 2.16 -24.04
C LEU A 292 27.08 2.12 -24.35
N ASP A 293 27.59 1.15 -25.12
CA ASP A 293 29.03 1.06 -25.40
C ASP A 293 29.58 2.23 -26.25
N ASN A 294 28.73 3.15 -26.73
CA ASN A 294 29.20 4.37 -27.39
C ASN A 294 28.25 5.60 -27.31
N ASP A 295 27.25 5.60 -26.42
CA ASP A 295 26.33 6.74 -26.29
C ASP A 295 26.07 7.04 -24.81
N GLN A 296 26.83 7.99 -24.25
CA GLN A 296 26.59 8.55 -22.91
C GLN A 296 25.33 9.44 -22.84
N GLU A 297 24.55 9.53 -23.92
CA GLU A 297 23.41 10.45 -24.05
C GLU A 297 22.10 9.92 -23.44
N HIS A 298 22.03 8.64 -23.05
CA HIS A 298 20.81 8.00 -22.56
C HIS A 298 20.91 7.64 -21.08
N LEU A 299 19.95 8.09 -20.27
CA LEU A 299 19.91 7.85 -18.82
C LEU A 299 18.63 7.10 -18.43
N ILE A 300 18.75 6.13 -17.52
CA ILE A 300 17.59 5.53 -16.85
C ILE A 300 17.30 6.36 -15.61
N GLY A 301 16.24 7.15 -15.70
CA GLY A 301 15.72 7.93 -14.59
C GLY A 301 14.69 7.14 -13.78
N TYR A 302 14.36 7.66 -12.60
CA TYR A 302 13.17 7.25 -11.87
C TYR A 302 12.26 8.44 -11.70
N GLU A 303 10.96 8.18 -11.78
CA GLU A 303 9.93 9.17 -11.48
C GLU A 303 9.00 8.57 -10.44
N LYS A 304 8.83 9.29 -9.32
CA LYS A 304 7.79 8.94 -8.36
C LYS A 304 6.47 9.40 -8.96
N THR A 305 5.76 8.50 -9.63
CA THR A 305 4.42 8.78 -10.10
C THR A 305 3.44 8.45 -8.98
N TYR A 306 2.65 9.44 -8.62
CA TYR A 306 1.49 9.20 -7.78
C TYR A 306 0.42 8.66 -8.70
N ALA A 307 -0.20 7.54 -8.33
CA ALA A 307 -1.34 7.10 -9.09
C ALA A 307 -2.42 8.20 -8.94
N ASP A 308 -2.80 8.80 -10.06
CA ASP A 308 -3.97 9.66 -10.19
C ASP A 308 -5.18 8.75 -10.39
N PRO A 309 -6.25 8.84 -9.57
CA PRO A 309 -7.47 8.06 -9.79
C PRO A 309 -8.11 8.27 -11.18
N GLN A 310 -7.79 9.36 -11.87
CA GLN A 310 -8.34 9.74 -13.16
C GLN A 310 -7.44 9.47 -14.37
N ASP A 311 -6.16 9.11 -14.19
CA ASP A 311 -5.24 8.80 -15.29
C ASP A 311 -5.63 7.49 -15.98
N SER A 312 -6.07 7.58 -17.23
CA SER A 312 -6.52 6.43 -18.04
C SER A 312 -5.43 5.40 -18.28
N ASP A 313 -4.16 5.79 -18.32
CA ASP A 313 -3.03 4.90 -18.61
C ASP A 313 -2.55 4.15 -17.35
N LEU A 314 -2.87 4.67 -16.16
CA LEU A 314 -2.67 4.00 -14.86
C LEU A 314 -3.95 3.30 -14.36
N SER A 315 -5.08 3.55 -15.04
CA SER A 315 -6.38 3.03 -14.66
C SER A 315 -6.53 1.51 -14.83
N GLU A 316 -5.66 0.84 -15.59
CA GLU A 316 -5.66 -0.63 -15.68
C GLU A 316 -5.17 -1.32 -14.40
N ILE A 317 -4.52 -0.60 -13.49
CA ILE A 317 -4.22 -1.10 -12.13
C ILE A 317 -5.28 -0.64 -11.12
N ARG A 318 -5.99 0.46 -11.40
CA ARG A 318 -6.90 1.11 -10.44
C ARG A 318 -8.39 0.95 -10.70
N ARG A 319 -8.80 0.43 -11.86
CA ARG A 319 -10.21 0.16 -12.14
C ARG A 319 -10.51 -1.30 -11.81
N LEU A 320 -10.73 -1.57 -10.52
CA LEU A 320 -11.91 -2.37 -10.18
C LEU A 320 -13.14 -1.51 -10.54
N SER A 321 -13.48 -1.57 -11.83
CA SER A 321 -14.84 -1.61 -12.35
C SER A 321 -15.82 -0.47 -12.01
N LYS A 322 -15.69 0.67 -12.73
CA LYS A 322 -16.86 1.53 -13.04
C LYS A 322 -17.97 0.78 -13.80
N LEU A 323 -17.70 -0.45 -14.28
CA LEU A 323 -18.70 -1.34 -14.89
C LEU A 323 -19.58 -2.05 -13.85
N GLN A 324 -19.12 -2.21 -12.60
CA GLN A 324 -19.88 -2.81 -11.49
C GLN A 324 -20.72 -1.76 -10.75
N GLU A 325 -20.22 -0.52 -10.55
CA GLU A 325 -21.06 0.60 -10.08
C GLU A 325 -22.26 0.84 -11.02
N LYS A 326 -22.03 0.78 -12.33
CA LYS A 326 -23.09 0.98 -13.35
C LYS A 326 -24.03 -0.23 -13.53
N GLN A 327 -23.73 -1.37 -12.91
CA GLN A 327 -24.64 -2.52 -12.82
C GLN A 327 -25.50 -2.45 -11.56
N ILE A 328 -24.95 -1.97 -10.44
CA ILE A 328 -25.69 -1.77 -9.18
C ILE A 328 -26.69 -0.61 -9.31
N ASP A 329 -26.31 0.50 -9.95
CA ASP A 329 -27.24 1.62 -10.19
C ASP A 329 -28.36 1.26 -11.18
N ARG A 330 -28.11 0.36 -12.13
CA ARG A 330 -29.15 -0.13 -13.07
C ARG A 330 -30.10 -1.15 -12.45
N GLU A 331 -29.67 -1.88 -11.43
CA GLU A 331 -30.54 -2.82 -10.70
C GLU A 331 -31.38 -2.11 -9.62
N GLN A 332 -31.00 -0.92 -9.15
CA GLN A 332 -31.83 -0.10 -8.25
C GLN A 332 -32.86 0.77 -8.99
N GLU A 333 -32.67 1.10 -10.27
CA GLU A 333 -33.70 1.79 -11.09
C GLU A 333 -34.80 0.85 -11.60
N PHE A 334 -34.64 -0.47 -11.54
CA PHE A 334 -35.62 -1.43 -12.07
C PHE A 334 -36.65 -1.93 -11.04
N ASN A 335 -36.67 -1.39 -9.82
CA ASN A 335 -37.63 -1.79 -8.77
C ASN A 335 -38.52 -0.65 -8.26
N SER A 336 -38.62 0.46 -8.98
CA SER A 336 -39.64 1.50 -8.76
C SER A 336 -40.49 1.71 -10.01
N THR A 337 -41.18 0.66 -10.46
CA THR A 337 -42.47 0.76 -11.17
C THR A 337 -43.02 -0.65 -11.41
N SER A 338 -44.02 -1.04 -10.61
CA SER A 338 -45.10 -1.86 -11.13
C SER A 338 -46.43 -1.24 -10.72
N PRO A 339 -47.42 -1.30 -11.61
CA PRO A 339 -48.56 -0.40 -11.63
C PRO A 339 -49.62 -0.80 -10.61
N VAL A 340 -50.25 0.22 -10.02
CA VAL A 340 -51.69 0.43 -10.22
C VAL A 340 -51.87 1.85 -10.72
#